data_AF-A0A1X3DHD7-F1
#
_entry.id   AF-A0A1X3DHD7-F1
#
_cell.length_a   1.000
_cell.length_b   1.000
_cell.length_c   1.000
_cell.angle_alpha   90.00
_cell.angle_beta   90.00
_cell.angle_gamma   90.00
#
_symmetry.space_group_name_H-M   'P 1'
#
loop_
_entity.id
_entity.type
_entity.pdbx_description
1 polymer ?
#
loop_
_entity_poly.entity_id
_entity_poly.type
_entity_poly.pdbx_seq_one_letter_code
_entity_poly.pdbx_strand_id
1 'polypeptide(L)'
;MRNLKSIAKAYLYQMAIAADQMFNAATGGHADETLSSRIYRHSTFTVPARRRWEIAMKVVNRLFFWQKNHCRAAYENEKRRKHFPQHFKEQPSCTAESN
;
A
#
# COMPACT_ATOMS: atom_id res chain seq x y z
N MET A 1 -25.50 -4.20 7.89
CA MET A 1 -25.32 -2.73 7.74
C MET A 1 -24.02 -2.33 8.42
N ARG A 2 -23.11 -1.63 7.72
CA ARG A 2 -21.87 -1.11 8.34
C ARG A 2 -22.26 0.03 9.31
N ASN A 3 -21.82 -0.03 10.57
CA ASN A 3 -22.14 1.03 11.53
C ASN A 3 -21.33 2.32 11.24
N LEU A 4 -21.78 3.46 11.76
CA LEU A 4 -21.15 4.77 11.50
C LEU A 4 -19.65 4.79 11.86
N LYS A 5 -19.26 4.13 12.96
CA LYS A 5 -17.86 4.01 13.39
C LYS A 5 -16.98 3.31 12.34
N SER A 6 -17.50 2.25 11.71
CA SER A 6 -16.79 1.50 10.66
C SER A 6 -16.63 2.31 9.37
N ILE A 7 -17.61 3.15 9.04
CA ILE A 7 -17.55 4.05 7.88
C ILE A 7 -16.48 5.13 8.11
N ALA A 8 -16.53 5.79 9.27
CA ALA A 8 -15.54 6.81 9.63
C ALA A 8 -14.11 6.25 9.62
N LYS A 9 -13.90 5.05 10.18
CA LYS A 9 -12.59 4.37 10.14
C LYS A 9 -12.10 4.10 8.72
N ALA A 10 -12.98 3.62 7.84
CA ALA A 10 -12.63 3.36 6.44
C ALA A 10 -12.30 4.65 5.69
N TYR A 11 -13.03 5.73 5.96
CA TYR A 11 -12.79 7.04 5.35
C TYR A 11 -11.45 7.63 5.78
N LEU A 12 -11.16 7.65 7.10
CA LEU A 12 -9.87 8.11 7.62
C LEU A 12 -8.71 7.28 7.08
N TYR A 13 -8.90 5.98 6.91
CA TYR A 13 -7.91 5.10 6.27
C TYR A 13 -7.64 5.50 4.82
N GLN A 14 -8.66 5.83 4.03
CA GLN A 14 -8.49 6.31 2.65
C GLN A 14 -7.78 7.67 2.61
N MET A 15 -8.12 8.59 3.51
CA MET A 15 -7.41 9.87 3.62
C MET A 15 -5.92 9.69 3.93
N ALA A 16 -5.58 8.77 4.84
CA ALA A 16 -4.20 8.46 5.18
C ALA A 16 -3.42 7.89 3.97
N ILE A 17 -4.06 7.03 3.17
CA ILE A 17 -3.46 6.49 1.94
C ILE A 17 -3.27 7.60 0.90
N ALA A 18 -4.27 8.44 0.68
CA ALA A 18 -4.19 9.54 -0.28
C ALA A 18 -3.05 10.50 0.07
N ALA A 19 -2.86 10.82 1.36
CA ALA A 19 -1.76 11.65 1.83
C ALA A 19 -0.39 10.99 1.57
N ASP A 20 -0.26 9.68 1.81
CA ASP A 20 0.97 8.92 1.57
C ASP A 20 1.31 8.83 0.07
N GLN A 21 0.32 8.56 -0.77
CA GLN A 21 0.44 8.56 -2.24
C GLN A 21 0.80 9.94 -2.79
N MET A 22 0.20 11.01 -2.25
CA MET A 22 0.53 12.39 -2.61
C MET A 22 2.00 12.69 -2.30
N PHE A 23 2.48 12.31 -1.11
CA PHE A 23 3.89 12.51 -0.75
C PHE A 23 4.83 11.64 -1.60
N ASN A 24 4.43 10.40 -1.92
CA ASN A 24 5.19 9.56 -2.82
C ASN A 24 5.31 10.19 -4.22
N ALA A 25 4.21 10.67 -4.79
CA ALA A 25 4.18 11.35 -6.08
C ALA A 25 5.03 12.64 -6.07
N ALA A 26 4.89 13.45 -5.02
CA ALA A 26 5.67 14.68 -4.84
C ALA A 26 7.20 14.42 -4.78
N THR A 27 7.61 13.23 -4.34
CA THR A 27 9.01 12.79 -4.29
C THR A 27 9.41 11.92 -5.51
N GLY A 28 8.66 12.02 -6.61
CA GLY A 28 8.93 11.36 -7.89
C GLY A 28 8.58 9.87 -7.93
N GLY A 29 7.60 9.43 -7.13
CA GLY A 29 7.01 8.11 -7.19
C GLY A 29 5.72 8.09 -8.02
N HIS A 30 5.07 6.93 -8.12
CA HIS A 30 3.79 6.80 -8.80
C HIS A 30 2.62 7.25 -7.90
N ALA A 31 1.60 7.85 -8.51
CA ALA A 31 0.44 8.39 -7.79
C ALA A 31 -0.44 7.29 -7.16
N ASP A 32 -0.37 6.06 -7.64
CA ASP A 32 -1.07 4.89 -7.10
C ASP A 32 -0.21 4.06 -6.13
N GLU A 33 1.08 4.37 -5.97
CA GLU A 33 1.99 3.65 -5.09
C GLU A 33 2.16 4.39 -3.76
N THR A 34 1.99 3.69 -2.63
CA THR A 34 2.36 4.21 -1.30
C THR A 34 3.88 4.34 -1.16
N LEU A 35 4.36 5.37 -0.45
CA LEU A 35 5.79 5.59 -0.21
C LEU A 35 6.42 4.36 0.47
N SER A 36 5.72 3.79 1.45
CA SER A 36 6.16 2.60 2.19
C SER A 36 6.32 1.37 1.28
N SER A 37 5.44 1.19 0.29
CA SER A 37 5.55 0.17 -0.76
C SER A 37 6.77 0.41 -1.67
N ARG A 38 6.95 1.65 -2.14
CA ARG A 38 8.10 2.07 -2.97
C ARG A 38 9.44 1.82 -2.27
N ILE A 39 9.52 2.18 -0.99
CA ILE A 39 10.70 1.95 -0.15
C ILE A 39 11.04 0.46 -0.10
N TYR A 40 10.06 -0.41 0.15
CA TYR A 40 10.27 -1.85 0.17
C TYR A 40 10.77 -2.37 -1.18
N ARG A 41 10.09 -2.00 -2.27
CA ARG A 41 10.45 -2.48 -3.62
C ARG A 41 11.89 -2.10 -3.98
N HIS A 42 12.30 -0.88 -3.70
CA HIS A 42 13.68 -0.45 -3.96
C HIS A 42 14.70 -1.03 -2.99
N SER A 43 14.35 -1.22 -1.71
CA SER A 43 15.26 -1.84 -0.74
C SER A 43 15.49 -3.33 -1.01
N THR A 44 14.51 -4.03 -1.57
CA THR A 44 14.55 -5.50 -1.71
C THR A 44 14.91 -5.97 -3.13
N PHE A 45 14.42 -5.30 -4.18
CA PHE A 45 14.57 -5.79 -5.55
C PHE A 45 15.59 -5.01 -6.39
N THR A 46 16.15 -3.91 -5.88
CA THR A 46 17.22 -3.18 -6.60
C THR A 46 18.57 -3.76 -6.25
N VAL A 47 19.36 -4.18 -7.25
CA VAL A 47 20.72 -4.71 -7.07
C VAL A 47 21.72 -3.83 -7.85
N PRO A 48 22.71 -3.21 -7.18
CA PRO A 48 22.89 -3.15 -5.73
C PRO A 48 21.82 -2.26 -5.05
N ALA A 49 21.39 -2.65 -3.85
CA ALA A 49 20.44 -1.87 -3.07
C ALA A 49 21.07 -0.53 -2.69
N ARG A 50 20.40 0.58 -3.00
CA ARG A 50 20.92 1.90 -2.59
C ARG A 50 20.70 2.05 -1.09
N ARG A 51 21.77 2.35 -0.34
CA ARG A 51 21.77 2.52 1.12
C ARG A 51 20.65 3.44 1.64
N ARG A 52 20.27 4.47 0.88
CA ARG A 52 19.15 5.38 1.22
C ARG A 52 17.83 4.65 1.44
N TRP A 53 17.55 3.60 0.64
CA TRP A 53 16.29 2.85 0.72
C TRP A 53 16.26 1.89 1.90
N GLU A 54 17.39 1.28 2.23
CA GLU A 54 17.52 0.45 3.43
C GLU A 54 17.33 1.27 4.71
N ILE A 55 17.94 2.47 4.76
CA ILE A 55 17.77 3.41 5.86
C ILE A 55 16.30 3.84 5.95
N ALA A 56 15.69 4.25 4.84
CA ALA A 56 14.27 4.62 4.80
C ALA A 56 13.37 3.48 5.28
N MET A 57 13.63 2.23 4.87
CA MET A 57 12.87 1.06 5.31
C MET A 57 12.97 0.85 6.82
N LYS A 58 14.17 0.97 7.41
CA LYS A 58 14.37 0.88 8.86
C LYS A 58 13.67 2.01 9.61
N VAL A 59 13.76 3.24 9.12
CA VAL A 59 13.12 4.41 9.73
C VAL A 59 11.60 4.26 9.72
N VAL A 60 11.00 3.95 8.56
CA VAL A 60 9.55 3.82 8.44
C VAL A 60 9.03 2.64 9.27
N ASN A 61 9.68 1.48 9.23
CA ASN A 61 9.29 0.35 10.09
C ASN A 61 9.38 0.70 11.59
N ARG A 62 10.32 1.57 11.99
CA ARG A 62 10.44 2.04 13.39
C ARG A 62 9.36 3.07 13.75
N LEU A 63 8.98 3.95 12.83
CA LEU A 63 7.85 4.87 13.02
C LEU A 63 6.54 4.10 13.23
N PHE A 64 6.36 2.99 12.51
CA PHE A 64 5.21 2.09 12.63
C PHE A 64 5.54 0.83 13.42
N PHE A 65 6.25 0.93 14.55
CA PHE A 65 6.74 -0.22 15.32
C PHE A 65 5.66 -1.20 15.79
N TRP A 66 4.41 -0.75 15.95
CA TRP A 66 3.25 -1.60 16.28
C TRP A 66 2.74 -2.43 15.09
N GLN A 67 3.24 -2.20 13.88
CA GLN A 67 2.94 -3.01 12.70
C GLN A 67 4.16 -3.84 12.30
N LYS A 68 4.04 -5.16 12.35
CA LYS A 68 5.13 -6.07 11.94
C LYS A 68 5.44 -5.87 10.45
N ASN A 69 6.67 -5.45 10.14
CA ASN A 69 7.16 -5.22 8.78
C ASN A 69 6.24 -4.32 7.94
N HIS A 70 5.92 -3.14 8.45
CA HIS A 70 5.04 -2.16 7.82
C HIS A 70 5.28 -1.98 6.31
N CYS A 71 6.52 -1.72 5.88
CA CYS A 71 6.84 -1.50 4.47
C CYS A 71 6.53 -2.72 3.58
N ARG A 72 6.78 -3.94 4.08
CA ARG A 72 6.46 -5.17 3.36
C ARG A 72 4.94 -5.35 3.25
N ALA A 73 4.22 -5.14 4.35
CA ALA A 73 2.77 -5.24 4.36
C ALA A 73 2.13 -4.21 3.41
N ALA A 74 2.68 -2.99 3.34
CA ALA A 74 2.24 -1.97 2.39
C ALA A 74 2.45 -2.44 0.93
N TYR A 75 3.63 -2.98 0.61
CA TYR A 75 3.90 -3.55 -0.71
C TYR A 75 2.93 -4.68 -1.09
N GLU A 76 2.65 -5.61 -0.17
CA GLU A 76 1.69 -6.69 -0.40
C GLU A 76 0.24 -6.18 -0.56
N ASN A 77 -0.14 -5.14 0.18
CA ASN A 77 -1.46 -4.51 0.05
C ASN A 77 -1.62 -3.78 -1.29
N GLU A 78 -0.57 -3.13 -1.77
CA GLU A 78 -0.54 -2.45 -3.07
C GLU A 78 -0.70 -3.45 -4.21
N LYS A 79 0.06 -4.56 -4.17
CA LYS A 79 -0.09 -5.67 -5.13
C LYS A 79 -1.52 -6.23 -5.18
N ARG A 80 -2.21 -6.25 -4.04
CA ARG A 80 -3.60 -6.73 -3.93
C ARG A 80 -4.65 -5.64 -4.19
N ARG A 81 -4.23 -4.42 -4.53
CA ARG A 81 -5.07 -3.22 -4.66
C ARG A 81 -6.07 -3.12 -3.51
N LYS A 82 -5.59 -3.32 -2.27
CA LYS A 82 -6.49 -3.49 -1.11
C LYS A 82 -7.36 -2.27 -0.89
N HIS A 83 -6.79 -1.08 -1.11
CA HIS A 83 -7.45 0.22 -0.95
C HIS A 83 -8.38 0.61 -2.11
N PHE A 84 -8.34 -0.08 -3.25
CA PHE A 84 -9.26 0.19 -4.35
C PHE A 84 -10.72 -0.09 -3.96
N PRO A 85 -11.67 0.73 -4.46
CA PRO A 85 -13.09 0.42 -4.39
C PRO A 85 -13.40 -0.94 -5.02
N GLN A 86 -14.36 -1.67 -4.44
CA GLN A 86 -14.70 -3.03 -4.89
C GLN A 86 -15.17 -3.07 -6.35
N HIS A 87 -15.84 -2.04 -6.85
CA HIS A 87 -16.32 -1.97 -8.24
C HIS A 87 -15.19 -1.81 -9.28
N PHE A 88 -13.99 -1.44 -8.86
CA PHE A 88 -12.79 -1.40 -9.72
C PHE A 88 -11.91 -2.64 -9.59
N LYS A 89 -12.20 -3.54 -8.63
CA LYS A 89 -11.51 -4.83 -8.57
C LYS A 89 -12.11 -5.71 -9.65
N GLU A 90 -11.25 -6.29 -10.49
CA GLU A 90 -11.66 -7.29 -11.46
C GLU A 90 -12.56 -8.31 -10.76
N GLN A 91 -13.80 -8.43 -11.23
CA GLN A 91 -14.63 -9.55 -10.79
C GLN A 91 -13.97 -10.80 -11.34
N PRO A 92 -13.80 -11.87 -10.55
CA PRO A 92 -13.46 -13.15 -11.13
C PRO A 92 -14.53 -13.41 -12.19
N SER A 93 -14.14 -13.43 -13.46
CA SER A 93 -15.04 -13.78 -14.56
C SER A 93 -15.75 -15.06 -14.15
N CYS A 94 -17.09 -15.08 -14.18
CA CYS A 94 -17.82 -16.34 -14.09
C CYS A 94 -17.18 -17.31 -15.07
N THR A 95 -16.44 -18.28 -14.56
CA THR A 95 -16.06 -19.44 -15.35
C THR A 95 -17.37 -20.11 -15.66
N ALA A 96 -17.80 -20.01 -16.93
CA ALA A 96 -18.92 -20.77 -17.43
C ALA A 96 -18.69 -22.23 -17.03
N GLU A 97 -19.57 -22.74 -16.16
CA GLU A 97 -19.63 -24.15 -15.86
C GLU A 97 -19.87 -24.88 -17.18
N SER A 98 -18.87 -25.66 -17.58
CA SER A 98 -19.03 -26.72 -18.56
C SER A 98 -20.00 -27.75 -18.00
N ASN A 99 -21.21 -27.79 -18.55
CA ASN A 99 -22.08 -28.97 -18.57
C ASN A 99 -22.16 -29.49 -20.01
#